data_AF-A0AAW9FZU3-F1
#
_entry.id   AF-A0AAW9FZU3-F1
#
_cell.length_a   1.000
_cell.length_b   1.000
_cell.length_c   1.000
_cell.angle_alpha   90.00
_cell.angle_beta   90.00
_cell.angle_gamma   90.00
#
_symmetry.space_group_name_H-M   'P 1'
#
loop_
_entity.id
_entity.type
_entity.pdbx_description
1 polymer ?
#
loop_
_entity_poly.entity_id
_entity_poly.type
_entity_poly.pdbx_seq_one_letter_code
_entity_poly.pdbx_strand_id
1 'polypeptide(L)' 'MMNNLKKEEYIPPKIDMFLIEMENGIATGSAKVLPSNSDNQVQEEWTTDPDDNRTIEW' A
#
# COMPACT_ATOMS: atom_id res chain seq x y z
N MET A 1 -38.72 -11.14 -12.48
CA MET A 1 -37.72 -11.69 -13.42
C MET A 1 -36.55 -12.19 -12.59
N MET A 2 -36.11 -13.43 -12.79
CA MET A 2 -34.98 -13.99 -12.03
C MET A 2 -33.68 -13.51 -12.71
N ASN A 3 -32.87 -12.73 -12.00
CA ASN A 3 -31.57 -12.29 -12.51
C ASN A 3 -30.61 -13.47 -12.51
N ASN A 4 -30.33 -14.01 -13.70
CA ASN A 4 -29.36 -15.08 -13.92
C ASN A 4 -27.92 -14.52 -13.92
N LEU A 5 -27.48 -13.97 -12.78
CA LEU A 5 -26.10 -13.54 -12.61
C LEU A 5 -25.20 -14.77 -12.48
N LYS A 6 -24.62 -15.21 -13.59
CA LYS A 6 -23.56 -16.22 -13.60
C LYS A 6 -22.26 -15.57 -13.12
N LYS A 7 -21.49 -16.28 -12.28
CA LYS A 7 -20.13 -15.87 -11.96
C LYS A 7 -19.26 -16.08 -13.19
N GLU A 8 -18.51 -15.06 -13.56
CA GLU A 8 -17.48 -15.18 -14.59
C GLU A 8 -16.33 -16.06 -14.10
N GLU A 9 -15.67 -16.73 -15.03
CA GLU A 9 -14.45 -17.48 -14.73
C GLU A 9 -13.30 -16.52 -14.43
N TYR A 10 -12.57 -16.79 -13.35
CA TYR A 10 -11.41 -16.01 -12.99
C TYR A 10 -10.25 -16.31 -13.94
N ILE A 11 -9.68 -15.26 -14.53
CA ILE A 11 -8.48 -15.34 -15.36
C ILE A 11 -7.32 -14.72 -14.56
N PRO A 12 -6.33 -15.52 -14.11
CA PRO A 12 -5.16 -14.98 -13.41
C PRO A 12 -4.30 -14.14 -14.36
N PRO A 13 -3.62 -13.09 -13.85
CA PRO A 13 -2.65 -12.36 -14.64
C PRO A 13 -1.46 -13.27 -14.99
N LYS A 14 -0.96 -13.14 -16.22
CA LYS A 14 0.32 -13.73 -16.62
C LYS A 14 1.44 -12.79 -16.20
N ILE A 15 2.42 -13.31 -15.45
CA ILE A 15 3.62 -12.58 -15.05
C ILE A 15 4.81 -13.20 -15.78
N ASP A 16 5.51 -12.39 -16.56
CA ASP A 16 6.78 -12.74 -17.19
C ASP A 16 7.88 -11.91 -16.52
N MET A 17 9.00 -12.54 -16.17
CA MET A 17 10.09 -11.93 -15.41
C MET A 17 11.42 -12.13 -16.13
N PHE A 18 12.23 -11.07 -16.16
CA PHE A 18 13.60 -11.11 -16.61
C PHE A 18 14.51 -10.71 -15.45
N LEU A 19 15.53 -11.53 -15.18
CA LEU A 19 16.58 -11.16 -14.25
C LEU A 19 17.59 -10.29 -15.00
N ILE A 20 17.72 -9.04 -14.56
CA ILE A 20 18.73 -8.11 -15.07
C ILE A 20 19.68 -7.81 -13.91
N GLU A 21 20.95 -8.17 -14.06
CA GLU A 21 21.99 -7.79 -13.12
C GLU A 21 22.34 -6.31 -13.36
N MET A 22 22.17 -5.46 -12.35
CA MET A 22 22.63 -4.07 -12.38
C MET A 22 23.88 -3.94 -11.52
N GLU A 23 24.94 -3.36 -12.07
CA GLU A 23 26.12 -2.94 -11.31
C GLU A 23 25.66 -1.95 -10.22
N ASN A 24 25.78 -2.35 -8.94
CA ASN A 24 25.46 -1.57 -7.75
C ASN A 24 24.27 -0.57 -7.86
N GLY A 25 23.12 -1.13 -8.26
CA GLY A 25 21.74 -0.74 -7.92
C GLY A 25 21.33 0.74 -7.90
N ILE A 26 20.32 1.09 -8.71
CA ILE A 26 19.46 2.29 -8.54
C ILE A 26 18.75 2.29 -7.16
N ALA A 27 18.63 1.13 -6.51
CA ALA A 27 18.14 0.99 -5.14
C ALA A 27 19.13 1.49 -4.07
N THR A 28 20.40 1.73 -4.41
CA THR A 28 21.40 2.23 -3.45
C THR A 28 21.13 3.67 -2.98
N GLY A 29 20.10 4.31 -3.56
CA GLY A 29 19.60 5.63 -3.17
C GLY A 29 18.09 5.70 -3.04
N SER A 30 17.37 4.59 -2.81
CA SER A 30 15.93 4.65 -2.55
C SER A 30 15.68 5.48 -1.29
N ALA A 31 15.21 6.71 -1.46
CA ALA A 31 14.95 7.63 -0.36
C ALA A 31 13.83 7.05 0.52
N LYS A 32 14.16 6.73 1.78
CA LYS A 32 13.15 6.49 2.80
C LYS A 32 12.55 7.85 3.17
N VAL A 33 11.42 8.20 2.55
CA VAL A 33 10.67 9.40 2.94
C VAL A 33 9.85 9.04 4.17
N LEU A 34 10.32 9.50 5.33
CA LEU A 34 9.52 9.50 6.55
C LEU A 34 8.75 10.82 6.58
N PRO A 35 7.41 10.82 6.46
CA PRO A 35 6.64 12.04 6.58
C PRO A 35 6.85 12.62 7.98
N SER A 36 7.31 13.86 8.05
CA SER A 36 7.47 14.57 9.32
C SER A 36 6.15 15.21 9.74
N ASN A 37 5.93 15.34 11.05
CA ASN A 37 4.87 16.18 11.59
C ASN A 37 5.18 17.68 11.38
N SER A 38 4.29 18.56 11.83
CA SER A 38 4.45 20.03 11.74
C SER A 38 5.71 20.59 12.40
N ASP A 39 6.33 19.82 13.29
CA ASP A 39 7.56 20.18 14.01
C ASP A 39 8.80 19.52 13.39
N ASN A 40 8.70 19.04 12.14
CA ASN A 40 9.78 18.38 11.42
C ASN A 40 10.31 17.09 12.09
N GLN A 41 9.54 16.48 12.99
CA GLN A 41 9.89 15.21 13.64
C GLN A 41 9.25 14.04 12.93
N VAL A 42 9.98 12.92 12.84
CA VAL A 42 9.45 11.65 12.35
C VAL A 42 8.44 11.15 13.37
N GLN A 43 7.21 10.90 12.93
CA GLN A 43 6.17 10.33 13.76
C GLN A 43 6.27 8.80 13.70
N GLU A 44 6.86 8.19 14.74
CA GLU A 44 7.05 6.74 14.87
C GLU A 44 5.75 6.01 15.28
N GLU A 45 4.78 6.73 15.84
CA GLU A 45 3.52 6.18 16.34
C GLU A 45 2.32 7.00 15.82
N TRP A 46 1.22 6.34 15.49
CA TRP A 46 -0.03 7.03 15.19
C TRP A 46 -0.42 7.94 16.35
N THR A 47 -0.87 9.15 16.06
CA THR A 47 -1.43 10.03 17.08
C THR A 47 -2.63 9.33 17.68
N THR A 48 -2.56 8.97 18.95
CA THR A 48 -3.74 8.58 19.72
C THR A 48 -4.59 9.83 19.80
N ASP A 49 -5.59 9.94 18.92
CA ASP A 49 -6.57 11.01 18.98
C ASP A 49 -7.55 10.63 20.10
N PRO A 50 -7.50 11.29 21.27
CA PRO A 50 -8.38 10.97 22.39
C PRO A 50 -9.85 11.26 22.06
N ASP A 51 -10.12 11.99 20.96
CA ASP A 51 -11.44 12.38 20.50
C ASP A 51 -11.93 11.60 19.26
N ASP A 52 -11.23 10.54 18.83
CA ASP A 52 -11.69 9.69 17.73
C ASP A 52 -12.88 8.80 18.14
N ASN A 53 -14.06 9.42 18.16
CA ASN A 53 -15.35 8.80 18.43
C ASN A 53 -16.04 8.25 17.17
N ARG A 54 -15.30 7.99 16.09
CA ARG A 54 -15.89 7.43 14.87
C ARG A 54 -16.30 5.98 15.11
N THR A 55 -17.58 5.67 14.94
CA THR A 55 -18.07 4.28 14.89
C THR A 55 -17.53 3.63 13.61
N ILE A 56 -16.52 2.77 13.74
CA ILE A 56 -16.06 1.94 12.63
C ILE A 56 -17.00 0.74 12.53
N GLU A 57 -17.90 0.80 11.56
CA GLU A 57 -18.72 -0.35 11.14
C GLU A 57 -17.82 -1.30 10.34
N TRP A 58 -17.65 -2.53 10.84
CA TRP A 58 -16.92 -3.62 10.19
C TRP A 58 -17.84 -4.49 9.34
#